data_AF-A0A109LSN9-F1
#
_entry.id   AF-A0A109LSN9-F1
#
_cell.length_a   1.000
_cell.length_b   1.000
_cell.length_c   1.000
_cell.angle_alpha   90.00
_cell.angle_beta   90.00
_cell.angle_gamma   90.00
#
_symmetry.space_group_name_H-M   'P 1'
#
loop_
_entity.id
_entity.type
_entity.pdbx_description
1 polymer ?
#
loop_
_entity_poly.entity_id
_entity_poly.type
_entity_poly.pdbx_seq_one_letter_code
_entity_poly.pdbx_strand_id
1 'polypeptide(L)' 'MNGGILALMMGGFIAFGVGAYLAATGERPTGIAAMGMGLLFQVLTLRQLRIAKAQSKARDQNDARG' A
#
# COMPACT_ATOMS: atom_id res chain seq x y z
N MET A 1 8.28 -12.01 -4.67
CA MET A 1 7.51 -10.77 -4.36
C MET A 1 8.48 -9.75 -3.82
N ASN A 2 8.43 -8.51 -4.33
CA ASN A 2 9.40 -7.49 -3.93
C ASN A 2 9.15 -7.11 -2.46
N GLY A 3 10.09 -7.40 -1.56
CA GLY A 3 9.94 -7.17 -0.12
C GLY A 3 9.62 -5.71 0.23
N GLY A 4 10.07 -4.77 -0.62
CA GLY A 4 9.73 -3.36 -0.49
C GLY A 4 8.23 -3.06 -0.63
N ILE A 5 7.48 -3.82 -1.44
CA ILE A 5 6.03 -3.62 -1.60
C ILE A 5 5.30 -4.09 -0.34
N LEU A 6 5.75 -5.18 0.28
CA LEU A 6 5.18 -5.66 1.53
C LEU A 6 5.46 -4.70 2.69
N ALA A 7 6.67 -4.14 2.76
CA ALA A 7 7.03 -3.10 3.71
C ALA A 7 6.19 -1.82 3.51
N LEU A 8 5.96 -1.39 2.26
CA LEU A 8 5.08 -0.26 1.96
C LEU A 8 3.63 -0.53 2.42
N MET A 9 3.14 -1.75 2.21
CA MET A 9 1.78 -2.13 2.57
C MET A 9 1.57 -2.15 4.09
N MET A 10 2.52 -2.70 4.83
CA MET A 10 2.50 -2.70 6.30
C MET A 10 2.68 -1.28 6.85
N GLY A 11 3.58 -0.49 6.28
CA GLY A 11 3.77 0.92 6.66
C GLY A 11 2.51 1.75 6.48
N GLY A 12 1.80 1.59 5.36
CA GLY A 12 0.51 2.25 5.11
C GLY A 12 -0.58 1.83 6.10
N PHE A 13 -0.62 0.54 6.48
CA PHE A 13 -1.57 0.03 7.47
C PHE A 13 -1.32 0.59 8.88
N ILE A 14 -0.04 0.66 9.29
CA ILE A 14 0.35 1.23 10.58
C ILE A 14 0.06 2.73 10.60
N ALA A 15 0.40 3.47 9.54
CA ALA A 15 0.10 4.90 9.43
C ALA A 15 -1.41 5.18 9.48
N PHE A 16 -2.22 4.37 8.79
CA PHE A 16 -3.67 4.46 8.85
C PHE A 16 -4.21 4.17 10.26
N GLY A 17 -3.69 3.14 10.94
CA GLY A 17 -4.09 2.80 12.31
C GLY A 17 -3.75 3.89 13.33
N VAL A 18 -2.58 4.51 13.20
CA VAL A 18 -2.19 5.67 14.03
C VAL A 18 -3.09 6.87 13.74
N GLY A 19 -3.39 7.15 12.47
CA GLY A 19 -4.34 8.20 12.09
C GLY A 19 -5.75 7.95 12.63
N ALA A 20 -6.19 6.69 12.65
CA ALA A 20 -7.47 6.29 13.20
C ALA A 20 -7.55 6.51 14.71
N TYR A 21 -6.48 6.14 15.42
CA TYR A 21 -6.37 6.38 16.86
C TYR A 21 -6.42 7.88 17.17
N LEU A 22 -5.68 8.71 16.43
CA LEU A 22 -5.72 10.17 16.58
C LEU A 22 -7.11 10.77 16.28
N ALA A 23 -7.80 10.25 15.27
CA ALA A 23 -9.15 10.69 14.92
C ALA A 23 -10.16 10.36 16.05
N ALA A 24 -9.97 9.23 16.72
CA ALA A 24 -10.82 8.78 17.82
C ALA A 24 -10.59 9.55 19.12
N THR A 25 -9.36 10.02 19.39
CA THR A 25 -8.99 10.72 20.63
C THR A 25 -9.40 12.20 20.67
N GLY A 26 -9.98 12.76 19.60
CA GLY A 26 -10.62 14.08 19.63
C GLY A 26 -10.15 15.05 18.55
N GLU A 27 -8.96 14.85 17.98
CA GLU A 27 -8.47 15.62 16.83
C GLU A 27 -8.94 15.00 15.51
N ARG A 28 -10.25 15.07 15.29
CA ARG A 28 -10.91 14.57 14.08
C ARG A 28 -10.26 15.04 12.76
N PRO A 29 -9.97 16.34 12.55
CA PRO A 29 -9.37 16.79 11.29
C PRO A 29 -7.96 16.23 11.08
N THR A 30 -7.13 16.21 12.12
CA THR A 30 -5.74 15.72 12.06
C THR A 30 -5.70 14.20 11.84
N GLY A 31 -6.57 13.45 12.51
CA GLY A 31 -6.68 12.01 12.33
C GLY A 31 -7.24 11.59 10.98
N ILE A 32 -8.24 12.30 10.45
CA ILE A 32 -8.77 12.08 9.09
C ILE A 32 -7.69 12.40 8.04
N ALA A 33 -6.94 13.48 8.22
CA ALA A 33 -5.81 13.80 7.33
C ALA A 33 -4.73 12.72 7.36
N ALA A 34 -4.39 12.20 8.54
CA ALA A 34 -3.43 11.10 8.71
C ALA A 34 -3.94 9.78 8.08
N MET A 35 -5.21 9.43 8.27
CA MET A 35 -5.86 8.31 7.60
C MET A 35 -5.82 8.47 6.07
N GLY A 36 -6.12 9.66 5.56
CA GLY A 36 -6.07 9.98 4.12
C GLY A 36 -4.68 9.80 3.53
N MET A 37 -3.64 10.22 4.25
CA MET A 37 -2.25 9.98 3.84
C MET A 37 -1.87 8.49 3.89
N GLY A 38 -2.34 7.73 4.88
CA GLY A 38 -2.16 6.28 4.94
C GLY A 38 -2.79 5.55 3.74
N LEU A 39 -4.00 5.97 3.34
CA LEU A 39 -4.71 5.43 2.17
C LEU A 39 -4.00 5.78 0.86
N LEU A 40 -3.49 7.01 0.71
CA LEU A 40 -2.67 7.40 -0.45
C LEU A 40 -1.43 6.51 -0.58
N PHE A 41 -0.78 6.20 0.54
CA PHE A 41 0.35 5.28 0.58
C PHE A 41 -0.04 3.86 0.14
N GLN A 42 -1.21 3.38 0.56
CA GLN A 42 -1.76 2.10 0.09
C GLN A 42 -2.08 2.10 -1.41
N VAL A 43 -2.61 3.21 -1.96
CA VAL A 43 -2.86 3.35 -3.41
C VAL A 43 -1.55 3.30 -4.21
N LEU A 44 -0.50 3.99 -3.75
CA LEU A 44 0.83 3.91 -4.37
C LEU A 44 1.39 2.49 -4.28
N THR A 45 1.24 1.82 -3.13
CA THR A 45 1.64 0.41 -2.96
C THR A 45 0.94 -0.50 -3.95
N LEU A 46 -0.38 -0.36 -4.09
CA LEU A 46 -1.19 -1.12 -5.03
C LEU A 46 -0.76 -0.88 -6.48
N ARG A 47 -0.40 0.36 -6.84
CA ARG A 47 0.13 0.70 -8.17
C ARG A 47 1.46 -0.01 -8.43
N GLN A 48 2.39 0.02 -7.48
CA GLN A 48 3.67 -0.70 -7.58
C GLN A 48 3.47 -2.21 -7.66
N LEU A 49 2.55 -2.76 -6.86
CA LEU A 49 2.17 -4.18 -6.91
C LEU A 49 1.58 -4.55 -8.28
N ARG A 50 0.72 -3.70 -8.85
CA ARG A 50 0.08 -3.97 -10.15
C ARG A 50 1.11 -4.03 -11.28
N ILE A 51 2.08 -3.10 -11.28
CA ILE A 51 3.19 -3.09 -12.25
C ILE A 51 4.07 -4.34 -12.08
N ALA A 52 4.45 -4.68 -10.84
CA ALA A 52 5.24 -5.88 -10.57
C ALA A 52 4.50 -7.17 -10.95
N LYS A 53 3.18 -7.24 -10.74
CA LYS A 53 2.34 -8.37 -11.12
C LYS A 53 2.23 -8.50 -12.64
N ALA A 54 2.14 -7.39 -13.37
CA ALA A 54 2.16 -7.38 -14.83
C ALA A 54 3.48 -7.90 -15.40
N GLN A 55 4.62 -7.49 -14.83
CA GLN A 55 5.94 -8.03 -15.21
C GLN A 55 6.07 -9.52 -14.88
N SER A 56 5.61 -9.95 -13.71
CA SER A 56 5.68 -11.37 -13.31
C SER A 56 4.85 -12.25 -14.25
N LYS A 57 3.65 -11.79 -14.64
CA LYS A 57 2.77 -12.51 -15.56
C LYS A 57 3.34 -12.59 -16.99
N ALA A 58 4.02 -11.54 -17.46
CA ALA A 58 4.68 -11.53 -18.76
C ALA A 58 5.87 -12.52 -18.83
N ARG A 59 6.59 -12.69 -17.71
CA ARG A 59 7.70 -13.64 -17.60
C ARG A 59 7.20 -15.09 -17.58
N ASP A 60 6.19 -15.37 -16.78
CA ASP A 60 5.55 -16.69 -16.67
C ASP A 60 4.95 -17.17 -18.02
N GLN A 61 4.41 -16.24 -18.82
CA GLN A 61 3.86 -16.55 -20.14
C GLN A 61 4.92 -16.82 -21.22
N ASN A 62 6.14 -16.31 -21.03
CA ASN A 62 7.27 -16.60 -21.91
C ASN A 62 7.87 -17.99 -21.59
N ASP A 63 7.93 -18.34 -20.31
CA ASP A 63 8.44 -19.65 -19.84
C ASP A 63 7.50 -20.80 -20.20
N ALA A 64 6.20 -20.56 -20.37
CA ALA A 64 5.22 -21.54 -20.85
C ALA A 64 5.22 -21.75 -22.39
N ARG A 65 6.03 -20.99 -23.13
CA ARG A 65 6.12 -21.05 -24.61
C ARG A 65 7.48 -21.51 -25.13
N GLY A 66 8.49 -21.65 -24.27
CA GLY A 66 9.80 -22.23 -24.58
C GLY A 66 9.87 -23.69 -24.18
#